data_AF-A0A496P2X1-F1
#
_entry.id   AF-A0A496P2X1-F1
#
_cell.length_a   1.000
_cell.length_b   1.000
_cell.length_c   1.000
_cell.angle_alpha   90.00
_cell.angle_beta   90.00
_cell.angle_gamma   90.00
#
_symmetry.space_group_name_H-M   'P 1'
#
loop_
_entity.id
_entity.type
_entity.pdbx_description
1 polymer ?
#
loop_
_entity_poly.entity_id
_entity_poly.type
_entity_poly.pdbx_seq_one_letter_code
_entity_poly.pdbx_strand_id
1 'polypeptide(L)'
;MNYLKEIQILKTELSISLQKAKALLEQTQGEISSAVALYHQENIATIMAETECERWEAESVYERFNHNVEKAIKHIFSTSLTISVDGRKDTSERGMGYIISALDADLNSVSKRSIFIPMEDFDEYLSEDFKAVFPLYQPQWDKVENHFNCTTSNIFDLTACRKIIAQLRQRIFTDEKVKTFVEKVIASLEEKLPTCAYIEVYGNI
;
A
#
# COMPACT_ATOMS: atom_id res chain seq x y z
N MET A 1 -3.46 28.77 30.69
CA MET A 1 -3.97 29.89 29.86
C MET A 1 -5.44 29.64 29.53
N ASN A 2 -6.27 30.68 29.45
CA ASN A 2 -7.71 30.51 29.24
C ASN A 2 -8.08 30.84 27.78
N TYR A 3 -8.19 29.79 26.94
CA TYR A 3 -8.44 29.90 25.50
C TYR A 3 -9.92 29.67 25.11
N LEU A 4 -10.87 30.10 25.94
CA LEU A 4 -12.29 29.75 25.75
C LEU A 4 -12.86 30.16 24.38
N LYS A 5 -12.42 31.30 23.82
CA LYS A 5 -12.90 31.79 22.52
C LYS A 5 -12.28 30.98 21.38
N GLU A 6 -10.98 30.77 21.43
CA GLU A 6 -10.19 30.03 20.45
C GLU A 6 -10.64 28.57 20.39
N ILE A 7 -10.94 27.96 21.55
CA ILE A 7 -11.52 26.62 21.64
C ILE A 7 -12.84 26.54 20.87
N GLN A 8 -13.72 27.55 21.02
CA GLN A 8 -15.01 27.53 20.34
C GLN A 8 -14.85 27.69 18.82
N ILE A 9 -13.89 28.51 18.38
CA ILE A 9 -13.54 28.66 16.95
C ILE A 9 -13.07 27.33 16.38
N LEU A 10 -12.05 26.69 16.98
CA LEU A 10 -11.51 25.42 16.49
C LEU A 10 -12.53 24.29 16.47
N LYS A 11 -13.39 24.20 17.49
CA LYS A 11 -14.45 23.19 17.54
C LYS A 11 -15.45 23.36 16.40
N THR A 12 -15.78 24.60 16.03
CA THR A 12 -16.72 24.87 14.94
C THR A 12 -16.07 24.64 13.58
N GLU A 13 -14.82 25.10 13.38
CA GLU A 13 -14.12 25.00 12.11
C GLU A 13 -13.71 23.56 11.77
N LEU A 14 -13.18 22.82 12.74
CA LEU A 14 -12.62 21.48 12.52
C LEU A 14 -13.56 20.35 12.97
N SER A 15 -14.69 20.68 13.59
CA SER A 15 -15.63 19.71 14.17
C SER A 15 -14.97 18.75 15.19
N ILE A 16 -14.02 19.26 15.98
CA ILE A 16 -13.22 18.46 16.93
C ILE A 16 -13.74 18.51 18.38
N SER A 17 -13.25 17.59 19.21
CA SER A 17 -13.57 17.56 20.65
C SER A 17 -12.92 18.72 21.41
N LEU A 18 -13.49 19.04 22.59
CA LEU A 18 -12.92 20.05 23.50
C LEU A 18 -11.46 19.73 23.88
N GLN A 19 -11.15 18.46 24.12
CA GLN A 19 -9.81 18.04 24.53
C GLN A 19 -8.80 18.20 23.39
N LYS A 20 -9.19 17.85 22.16
CA LYS A 20 -8.33 18.05 20.99
C LYS A 20 -8.07 19.53 20.72
N ALA A 21 -9.10 20.37 20.80
CA ALA A 21 -8.95 21.81 20.63
C ALA A 21 -7.99 22.42 21.68
N LYS A 22 -8.11 22.02 22.95
CA LYS A 22 -7.19 22.46 24.02
C LYS A 22 -5.74 22.05 23.73
N ALA A 23 -5.52 20.78 23.40
CA ALA A 23 -4.18 20.26 23.14
C ALA A 23 -3.50 20.97 21.96
N LEU A 24 -4.24 21.29 20.89
CA LEU A 24 -3.72 22.06 19.77
C LEU A 24 -3.31 23.48 20.20
N LEU A 25 -4.17 24.17 20.94
CA LEU A 25 -3.90 25.54 21.39
C LEU A 25 -2.74 25.63 22.39
N GLU A 26 -2.57 24.63 23.25
CA GLU A 26 -1.42 24.55 24.16
C GLU A 26 -0.11 24.41 23.39
N GLN A 27 -0.09 23.60 22.32
CA GLN A 27 1.09 23.41 21.47
C GLN A 27 1.41 24.64 20.60
N THR A 28 0.39 25.40 20.23
CA THR A 28 0.55 26.58 19.36
C THR A 28 0.46 27.91 20.11
N GLN A 29 0.55 27.89 21.44
CA GLN A 29 0.52 29.08 22.31
C GLN A 29 -0.76 29.93 22.16
N GLY A 30 -1.86 29.32 21.69
CA GLY A 30 -3.14 29.98 21.45
C GLY A 30 -3.34 30.49 20.02
N GLU A 31 -2.34 30.36 19.14
CA GLU A 31 -2.45 30.81 17.75
C GLU A 31 -3.36 29.86 16.95
N ILE A 32 -4.51 30.39 16.50
CA ILE A 32 -5.56 29.63 15.80
C ILE A 32 -5.05 29.07 14.47
N SER A 33 -4.44 29.90 13.62
CA SER A 33 -3.95 29.48 12.30
C SER A 33 -2.91 28.37 12.42
N SER A 34 -2.02 28.47 13.41
CA SER A 34 -1.04 27.43 13.71
C SER A 34 -1.70 26.15 14.23
N ALA A 35 -2.75 26.25 15.06
CA ALA A 35 -3.50 25.09 15.54
C ALA A 35 -4.22 24.35 14.41
N VAL A 36 -4.81 25.07 13.46
CA VAL A 36 -5.43 24.50 12.26
C VAL A 36 -4.38 23.80 11.38
N ALA A 37 -3.25 24.44 11.12
CA ALA A 37 -2.16 23.84 10.34
C ALA A 37 -1.63 22.55 11.01
N LEU A 38 -1.41 22.59 12.33
CA LEU A 38 -0.96 21.43 13.09
C LEU A 38 -1.98 20.27 13.03
N TYR A 39 -3.28 20.57 13.14
CA TYR A 39 -4.32 19.56 13.02
C TYR A 39 -4.30 18.83 11.66
N HIS A 40 -4.17 19.57 10.56
CA HIS A 40 -4.07 18.95 9.23
C HIS A 40 -2.75 18.18 9.06
N GLN A 41 -1.64 18.68 9.59
CA GLN A 41 -0.35 17.98 9.56
C GLN A 41 -0.40 16.65 10.33
N GLU A 42 -1.03 16.61 11.51
CA GLU A 42 -1.23 15.38 12.29
C GLU A 42 -2.10 14.36 11.53
N ASN A 43 -3.14 14.84 10.84
CA ASN A 43 -4.01 13.98 10.03
C ASN A 43 -3.28 13.41 8.81
N ILE A 44 -2.49 14.21 8.10
CA ILE A 44 -1.62 13.74 7.00
C ILE A 44 -0.61 12.72 7.53
N ALA A 45 0.01 12.98 8.68
CA ALA A 45 0.94 12.03 9.30
C ALA A 45 0.25 10.70 9.67
N THR A 46 -1.01 10.75 10.13
CA THR A 46 -1.81 9.56 10.42
C THR A 46 -2.07 8.75 9.13
N ILE A 47 -2.48 9.42 8.05
CA ILE A 47 -2.70 8.77 6.74
C ILE A 47 -1.40 8.12 6.25
N MET A 48 -0.28 8.83 6.30
CA MET A 48 1.02 8.28 5.90
C MET A 48 1.46 7.10 6.75
N ALA A 49 1.27 7.16 8.08
CA ALA A 49 1.64 6.09 8.98
C ALA A 49 0.79 4.83 8.78
N GLU A 50 -0.51 4.98 8.51
CA GLU A 50 -1.39 3.85 8.28
C GLU A 50 -1.23 3.24 6.89
N THR A 51 -0.98 4.07 5.87
CA THR A 51 -0.98 3.61 4.47
C THR A 51 0.41 3.44 3.86
N GLU A 52 1.45 3.87 4.58
CA GLU A 52 2.85 3.90 4.13
C GLU A 52 3.07 4.67 2.82
N CYS A 53 2.14 5.57 2.45
CA CYS A 53 2.22 6.35 1.23
C CYS A 53 3.16 7.56 1.36
N GLU A 54 3.56 8.12 0.21
CA GLU A 54 4.33 9.36 0.18
C GLU A 54 3.47 10.56 0.61
N ARG A 55 4.11 11.58 1.21
CA ARG A 55 3.40 12.78 1.73
C ARG A 55 2.51 13.45 0.69
N TRP A 56 3.00 13.62 -0.54
CA TRP A 56 2.23 14.30 -1.59
C TRP A 56 0.94 13.54 -1.94
N GLU A 57 0.95 12.19 -1.85
CA GLU A 57 -0.22 11.36 -2.09
C GLU A 57 -1.21 11.48 -0.93
N ALA A 58 -0.71 11.43 0.32
CA ALA A 58 -1.53 11.67 1.51
C ALA A 58 -2.23 13.04 1.44
N GLU A 59 -1.49 14.10 1.11
CA GLU A 59 -2.02 15.47 0.95
C GLU A 59 -3.11 15.53 -0.13
N SER A 60 -2.80 15.06 -1.34
CA SER A 60 -3.73 15.06 -2.47
C SER A 60 -5.03 14.33 -2.18
N VAL A 61 -4.95 13.13 -1.59
CA VAL A 61 -6.13 12.33 -1.25
C VAL A 61 -6.90 12.94 -0.08
N TYR A 62 -6.20 13.44 0.94
CA TYR A 62 -6.82 14.09 2.09
C TYR A 62 -7.63 15.32 1.69
N GLU A 63 -7.09 16.18 0.82
CA GLU A 63 -7.80 17.32 0.23
C GLU A 63 -9.01 16.85 -0.60
N ARG A 64 -8.82 15.85 -1.47
CA ARG A 64 -9.88 15.28 -2.33
C ARG A 64 -11.09 14.79 -1.54
N PHE A 65 -10.88 14.26 -0.34
CA PHE A 65 -11.95 13.76 0.52
C PHE A 65 -12.40 14.76 1.60
N ASN A 66 -12.22 16.07 1.35
CA ASN A 66 -12.62 17.15 2.26
C ASN A 66 -12.09 16.95 3.68
N HIS A 67 -10.80 16.64 3.79
CA HIS A 67 -10.09 16.44 5.06
C HIS A 67 -10.65 15.27 5.91
N ASN A 68 -11.25 14.26 5.27
CA ASN A 68 -11.71 13.04 5.94
C ASN A 68 -10.62 11.95 5.91
N VAL A 69 -10.02 11.69 7.07
CA VAL A 69 -8.91 10.73 7.26
C VAL A 69 -9.32 9.30 6.87
N GLU A 70 -10.46 8.81 7.36
CA GLU A 70 -10.94 7.44 7.10
C GLU A 70 -11.17 7.18 5.60
N LYS A 71 -11.83 8.14 4.92
CA LYS A 71 -12.05 8.04 3.47
C LYS A 71 -10.75 8.10 2.69
N ALA A 72 -9.79 8.92 3.13
CA ALA A 72 -8.49 9.01 2.49
C ALA A 72 -7.71 7.69 2.60
N ILE A 73 -7.63 7.11 3.80
CA ILE A 73 -6.98 5.81 4.04
C ILE A 73 -7.67 4.71 3.21
N LYS A 74 -9.00 4.63 3.27
CA LYS A 74 -9.77 3.66 2.50
C LYS A 74 -9.52 3.79 1.00
N HIS A 75 -9.40 5.02 0.49
CA HIS A 75 -9.11 5.24 -0.92
C HIS A 75 -7.70 4.76 -1.28
N ILE A 76 -6.68 5.11 -0.50
CA ILE A 76 -5.29 4.69 -0.76
C ILE A 76 -5.18 3.16 -0.75
N PHE A 77 -5.81 2.46 0.20
CA PHE A 77 -5.81 1.00 0.20
C PHE A 77 -6.59 0.37 -0.97
N SER A 78 -7.56 1.09 -1.54
CA SER A 78 -8.28 0.64 -2.73
C SER A 78 -7.49 0.83 -4.04
N THR A 79 -6.39 1.59 -4.01
CA THR A 79 -5.49 1.69 -5.18
C THR A 79 -4.41 0.62 -5.13
N SER A 80 -3.59 0.58 -6.17
CA SER A 80 -2.38 -0.24 -6.22
C SER A 80 -1.20 0.68 -6.45
N LEU A 81 -0.08 0.42 -5.79
CA LEU A 81 1.17 1.14 -6.02
C LEU A 81 1.90 0.52 -7.19
N THR A 82 2.21 1.31 -8.23
CA THR A 82 3.02 0.82 -9.35
C THR A 82 4.49 0.68 -8.92
N ILE A 83 5.04 -0.52 -9.07
CA ILE A 83 6.47 -0.79 -8.95
C ILE A 83 6.96 -1.18 -10.35
N SER A 84 7.91 -0.42 -10.89
CA SER A 84 8.45 -0.63 -12.23
C SER A 84 9.95 -0.31 -12.28
N VAL A 85 10.68 -0.87 -13.25
CA VAL A 85 12.13 -0.63 -13.41
C VAL A 85 12.43 0.84 -13.73
N ASP A 86 11.63 1.45 -14.62
CA ASP A 86 11.80 2.85 -15.01
C ASP A 86 11.26 3.87 -13.99
N GLY A 87 10.69 3.41 -12.87
CA GLY A 87 10.03 4.30 -11.91
C GLY A 87 8.83 5.03 -12.49
N ARG A 88 8.09 4.38 -13.41
CA ARG A 88 6.84 4.91 -13.98
C ARG A 88 5.89 5.24 -12.83
N LYS A 89 5.39 6.48 -12.81
CA LYS A 89 4.41 6.92 -11.81
C LYS A 89 3.05 6.26 -12.09
N ASP A 90 2.24 6.13 -11.04
CA ASP A 90 0.85 5.70 -11.15
C ASP A 90 0.10 6.58 -12.17
N THR A 91 -0.22 6.00 -13.34
CA THR A 91 -1.11 6.61 -14.33
C THR A 91 -2.53 6.11 -14.14
N SER A 92 -3.52 6.93 -14.52
CA SER A 92 -4.95 6.57 -14.42
C SER A 92 -5.35 5.37 -15.27
N GLU A 93 -4.56 5.05 -16.30
CA GLU A 93 -4.73 3.88 -17.15
C GLU A 93 -3.75 2.79 -16.71
N ARG A 94 -4.28 1.68 -16.19
CA ARG A 94 -3.48 0.48 -15.92
C ARG A 94 -3.32 -0.28 -17.22
N GLY A 95 -2.08 -0.47 -17.67
CA GLY A 95 -1.75 -1.36 -18.78
C GLY A 95 -1.83 -2.84 -18.41
N MET A 96 -1.36 -3.69 -19.31
CA MET A 96 -1.19 -5.12 -19.03
C MET A 96 -0.13 -5.34 -17.95
N GLY A 97 -0.39 -6.25 -17.02
CA GLY A 97 0.53 -6.54 -15.93
C GLY A 97 -0.09 -7.38 -14.83
N TYR A 98 0.54 -7.34 -13.66
CA TYR A 98 0.20 -8.18 -12.53
C TYR A 98 -0.13 -7.35 -11.30
N ILE A 99 -1.22 -7.70 -10.64
CA ILE A 99 -1.60 -7.14 -9.35
C ILE A 99 -1.23 -8.14 -8.27
N ILE A 100 -0.45 -7.70 -7.28
CA ILE A 100 -0.06 -8.52 -6.13
C ILE A 100 -0.78 -8.01 -4.89
N SER A 101 -1.57 -8.90 -4.29
CA SER A 101 -2.45 -8.61 -3.14
C SER A 101 -2.20 -9.59 -2.00
N ALA A 102 -2.51 -9.15 -0.77
CA ALA A 102 -2.46 -10.00 0.41
C ALA A 102 -3.87 -10.51 0.74
N LEU A 103 -4.04 -11.81 0.94
CA LEU A 103 -5.33 -12.43 1.26
C LEU A 103 -5.33 -13.12 2.63
N ASP A 104 -6.48 -13.09 3.30
CA ASP A 104 -6.73 -13.88 4.51
C ASP A 104 -7.03 -15.36 4.18
N ALA A 105 -7.31 -16.15 5.21
CA ALA A 105 -7.58 -17.59 5.05
C ALA A 105 -8.88 -17.88 4.27
N ASP A 106 -9.81 -16.92 4.24
CA ASP A 106 -11.07 -16.99 3.52
C ASP A 106 -10.96 -16.37 2.11
N LEU A 107 -9.73 -16.05 1.68
CA LEU A 107 -9.39 -15.43 0.39
C LEU A 107 -9.93 -14.00 0.21
N ASN A 108 -10.23 -13.30 1.31
CA ASN A 108 -10.56 -11.88 1.26
C ASN A 108 -9.29 -11.03 1.29
N SER A 109 -9.32 -9.89 0.58
CA SER A 109 -8.23 -8.92 0.62
C SER A 109 -8.01 -8.40 2.04
N VAL A 110 -6.80 -8.58 2.55
CA VAL A 110 -6.34 -7.94 3.78
C VAL A 110 -6.12 -6.47 3.46
N SER A 111 -6.49 -5.57 4.37
CA SER A 111 -6.43 -4.10 4.20
C SER A 111 -5.00 -3.56 4.08
N LYS A 112 -4.30 -3.95 3.02
CA LYS A 112 -2.99 -3.48 2.59
C LYS A 112 -3.08 -3.11 1.11
N ARG A 113 -2.41 -2.02 0.75
CA ARG A 113 -2.35 -1.58 -0.64
C ARG A 113 -1.73 -2.69 -1.49
N SER A 114 -2.42 -3.06 -2.57
CA SER A 114 -1.86 -3.97 -3.57
C SER A 114 -0.73 -3.27 -4.33
N ILE A 115 0.13 -4.04 -4.99
CA ILE A 115 1.10 -3.47 -5.93
C ILE A 115 0.73 -3.88 -7.35
N PHE A 116 1.01 -2.99 -8.31
CA PHE A 116 0.91 -3.28 -9.73
C PHE A 116 2.32 -3.32 -10.33
N ILE A 117 2.59 -4.36 -11.11
CA ILE A 117 3.85 -4.51 -11.84
C ILE A 117 3.52 -4.63 -13.33
N PRO A 118 4.07 -3.76 -14.20
CA PRO A 118 3.89 -3.88 -15.65
C PRO A 118 4.32 -5.26 -16.16
N MET A 119 3.62 -5.78 -17.18
CA MET A 119 3.90 -7.10 -17.75
C MET A 119 5.37 -7.26 -18.16
N GLU A 120 5.93 -6.25 -18.83
CA GLU A 120 7.33 -6.18 -19.27
C GLU A 120 8.30 -6.47 -18.10
N ASP A 121 8.12 -5.77 -16.98
CA ASP A 121 9.00 -5.88 -15.82
C ASP A 121 8.79 -7.20 -15.06
N PHE A 122 7.55 -7.66 -14.91
CA PHE A 122 7.27 -8.92 -14.22
C PHE A 122 7.79 -10.11 -15.02
N ASP A 123 7.51 -10.16 -16.33
CA ASP A 123 7.87 -11.28 -17.18
C ASP A 123 9.38 -11.42 -17.31
N GLU A 124 10.10 -10.30 -17.46
CA GLU A 124 11.56 -10.28 -17.58
C GLU A 124 12.28 -10.59 -16.26
N TYR A 125 11.86 -9.98 -15.14
CA TYR A 125 12.66 -10.00 -13.92
C TYR A 125 12.12 -10.91 -12.82
N LEU A 126 10.84 -11.29 -12.83
CA LEU A 126 10.21 -12.02 -11.71
C LEU A 126 9.61 -13.37 -12.12
N SER A 127 9.18 -13.53 -13.37
CA SER A 127 8.31 -14.65 -13.74
C SER A 127 8.94 -16.04 -13.53
N GLU A 128 10.25 -16.18 -13.70
CA GLU A 128 10.94 -17.45 -13.48
C GLU A 128 10.84 -17.91 -12.02
N ASP A 129 11.03 -17.00 -11.06
CA ASP A 129 10.97 -17.30 -9.63
C ASP A 129 9.55 -17.70 -9.20
N PHE A 130 8.52 -17.00 -9.71
CA PHE A 130 7.12 -17.33 -9.46
C PHE A 130 6.68 -18.64 -10.13
N LYS A 131 7.20 -18.98 -11.31
CA LYS A 131 6.92 -20.26 -11.98
C LYS A 131 7.62 -21.44 -11.30
N ALA A 132 8.79 -21.23 -10.71
CA ALA A 132 9.62 -22.28 -10.11
C ALA A 132 9.06 -22.90 -8.81
N VAL A 133 7.99 -22.33 -8.25
CA VAL A 133 7.33 -22.89 -7.06
C VAL A 133 6.15 -23.80 -7.39
N PHE A 134 5.74 -23.89 -8.66
CA PHE A 134 4.74 -24.85 -9.08
C PHE A 134 5.30 -26.28 -9.08
N PRO A 135 4.45 -27.31 -8.84
CA PRO A 135 3.00 -27.23 -8.67
C PRO A 135 2.54 -26.67 -7.30
N LEU A 136 1.38 -25.99 -7.28
CA LEU A 136 0.79 -25.37 -6.09
C LEU A 136 -0.68 -25.77 -5.91
N TYR A 137 -1.09 -25.99 -4.67
CA TYR A 137 -2.52 -26.12 -4.32
C TYR A 137 -3.19 -24.75 -4.41
N GLN A 138 -4.31 -24.67 -5.13
CA GLN A 138 -5.11 -23.47 -5.34
C GLN A 138 -6.42 -23.57 -4.54
N PRO A 139 -6.54 -22.90 -3.39
CA PRO A 139 -7.68 -23.05 -2.48
C PRO A 139 -9.02 -22.63 -3.10
N GLN A 140 -9.00 -21.71 -4.04
CA GLN A 140 -10.20 -21.23 -4.75
C GLN A 140 -10.90 -22.29 -5.63
N TRP A 141 -10.19 -23.37 -5.98
CA TRP A 141 -10.70 -24.44 -6.82
C TRP A 141 -10.51 -25.84 -6.23
N ASP A 142 -9.94 -25.94 -5.03
CA ASP A 142 -9.59 -27.20 -4.37
C ASP A 142 -8.82 -28.17 -5.28
N LYS A 143 -7.80 -27.66 -5.96
CA LYS A 143 -6.96 -28.46 -6.90
C LYS A 143 -5.51 -28.03 -6.90
N VAL A 144 -4.64 -28.94 -7.31
CA VAL A 144 -3.24 -28.64 -7.58
C VAL A 144 -3.11 -28.15 -9.02
N GLU A 145 -2.58 -26.94 -9.19
CA GLU A 145 -2.20 -26.39 -10.48
C GLU A 145 -0.71 -26.62 -10.73
N ASN A 146 -0.36 -26.98 -11.97
CA ASN A 146 1.00 -27.31 -12.35
C ASN A 146 1.76 -26.13 -12.97
N HIS A 147 1.06 -25.04 -13.30
CA HIS A 147 1.64 -23.93 -14.04
C HIS A 147 1.06 -22.60 -13.56
N PHE A 148 1.88 -21.56 -13.64
CA PHE A 148 1.45 -20.18 -13.45
C PHE A 148 0.52 -19.74 -14.58
N ASN A 149 -0.58 -19.09 -14.23
CA ASN A 149 -1.58 -18.60 -15.18
C ASN A 149 -1.57 -17.06 -15.23
N CYS A 150 -1.21 -16.50 -16.37
CA CYS A 150 -1.04 -15.06 -16.53
C CYS A 150 -2.34 -14.27 -16.81
N THR A 151 -3.51 -14.92 -16.84
CA THR A 151 -4.81 -14.26 -17.08
C THR A 151 -5.79 -14.43 -15.91
N THR A 152 -5.33 -14.96 -14.77
CA THR A 152 -6.17 -15.17 -13.59
C THR A 152 -5.34 -15.12 -12.30
N SER A 153 -5.99 -15.39 -11.17
CA SER A 153 -5.38 -15.43 -9.84
C SER A 153 -4.51 -16.67 -9.65
N ASN A 154 -3.27 -16.43 -9.20
CA ASN A 154 -2.36 -17.45 -8.70
C ASN A 154 -2.17 -17.23 -7.20
N ILE A 155 -2.50 -18.23 -6.40
CA ILE A 155 -2.43 -18.15 -4.94
C ILE A 155 -1.15 -18.83 -4.45
N PHE A 156 -0.37 -18.09 -3.65
CA PHE A 156 0.89 -18.52 -3.06
C PHE A 156 0.75 -18.51 -1.54
N ASP A 157 0.98 -19.66 -0.91
CA ASP A 157 1.07 -19.72 0.55
C ASP A 157 2.36 -19.07 1.07
N LEU A 158 2.46 -18.92 2.40
CA LEU A 158 3.64 -18.32 3.04
C LEU A 158 4.95 -19.09 2.74
N THR A 159 4.89 -20.40 2.48
CA THR A 159 6.06 -21.22 2.17
C THR A 159 6.57 -20.92 0.77
N ALA A 160 5.68 -20.88 -0.21
CA ALA A 160 5.97 -20.53 -1.59
C ALA A 160 6.52 -19.09 -1.68
N CYS A 161 5.89 -18.13 -0.98
CA CYS A 161 6.36 -16.74 -0.96
C CYS A 161 7.78 -16.60 -0.41
N ARG A 162 8.08 -17.28 0.72
CA ARG A 162 9.43 -17.28 1.29
C ARG A 162 10.47 -17.88 0.34
N LYS A 163 10.10 -18.93 -0.41
CA LYS A 163 10.96 -19.54 -1.42
C LYS A 163 11.23 -18.55 -2.57
N ILE A 164 10.20 -17.88 -3.09
CA ILE A 164 10.34 -16.84 -4.14
C ILE A 164 11.27 -15.72 -3.67
N ILE A 165 11.04 -15.17 -2.48
CA ILE A 165 11.89 -14.10 -1.91
C ILE A 165 13.36 -14.56 -1.79
N ALA A 166 13.58 -15.79 -1.31
CA ALA A 166 14.93 -16.34 -1.19
C ALA A 166 15.62 -16.50 -2.55
N GLN A 167 14.89 -16.93 -3.59
CA GLN A 167 15.40 -17.07 -4.95
C GLN A 167 15.75 -15.70 -5.55
N LEU A 168 14.84 -14.72 -5.44
CA LEU A 168 15.07 -13.35 -5.92
C LEU A 168 16.32 -12.72 -5.27
N ARG A 169 16.54 -12.93 -3.97
CA ARG A 169 17.73 -12.45 -3.25
C ARG A 169 19.04 -13.09 -3.71
N GLN A 170 19.00 -14.28 -4.29
CA GLN A 170 20.18 -14.99 -4.79
C GLN A 170 20.56 -14.56 -6.22
N ARG A 171 19.64 -13.94 -6.96
CA ARG A 171 19.91 -13.46 -8.31
C ARG A 171 20.83 -12.24 -8.27
N ILE A 172 21.73 -12.17 -9.24
CA ILE A 172 22.66 -11.05 -9.42
C ILE A 172 22.12 -10.16 -10.53
N PHE A 173 21.81 -8.91 -10.19
CA PHE A 173 21.40 -7.87 -11.15
C PHE A 173 22.52 -6.85 -11.28
N THR A 174 22.98 -6.61 -12.50
CA THR A 174 24.06 -5.64 -12.80
C THR A 174 23.54 -4.23 -13.00
N ASP A 175 22.28 -4.08 -13.40
CA ASP A 175 21.61 -2.80 -13.53
C ASP A 175 21.02 -2.36 -12.18
N GLU A 176 21.41 -1.16 -11.71
CA GLU A 176 20.99 -0.64 -10.41
C GLU A 176 19.48 -0.32 -10.34
N LYS A 177 18.85 0.05 -11.47
CA LYS A 177 17.40 0.26 -11.53
C LYS A 177 16.66 -1.05 -11.35
N VAL A 178 17.11 -2.10 -12.03
CA VAL A 178 16.52 -3.45 -11.90
C VAL A 178 16.69 -3.97 -10.48
N LYS A 179 17.87 -3.78 -9.88
CA LYS A 179 18.11 -4.15 -8.49
C LYS A 179 17.16 -3.42 -7.53
N THR A 180 17.04 -2.10 -7.67
CA THR A 180 16.11 -1.28 -6.87
C THR A 180 14.66 -1.74 -7.05
N PHE A 181 14.26 -2.08 -8.28
CA PHE A 181 12.94 -2.62 -8.58
C PHE A 181 12.67 -3.94 -7.85
N VAL A 182 13.59 -4.92 -7.95
CA VAL A 182 13.44 -6.22 -7.29
C VAL A 182 13.43 -6.07 -5.77
N GLU A 183 14.27 -5.20 -5.21
CA GLU A 183 14.30 -4.89 -3.77
C GLU A 183 12.95 -4.32 -3.29
N LYS A 184 12.33 -3.42 -4.06
CA LYS A 184 10.99 -2.89 -3.75
C LYS A 184 9.91 -3.97 -3.79
N VAL A 185 9.97 -4.89 -4.75
CA VAL A 185 9.03 -6.02 -4.83
C VAL A 185 9.22 -6.96 -3.63
N ILE A 186 10.46 -7.30 -3.27
CA ILE A 186 10.76 -8.12 -2.09
C ILE A 186 10.23 -7.44 -0.82
N ALA A 187 10.52 -6.15 -0.63
CA ALA A 187 10.05 -5.40 0.53
C ALA A 187 8.52 -5.42 0.64
N SER A 188 7.82 -5.18 -0.48
CA SER A 188 6.35 -5.25 -0.53
C SER A 188 5.79 -6.63 -0.18
N LEU A 189 6.45 -7.71 -0.62
CA LEU A 189 6.06 -9.07 -0.25
C LEU A 189 6.29 -9.32 1.24
N GLU A 190 7.49 -9.02 1.75
CA GLU A 190 7.86 -9.22 3.16
C GLU A 190 6.97 -8.44 4.13
N GLU A 191 6.61 -7.21 3.77
CA GLU A 191 5.68 -6.38 4.54
C GLU A 191 4.30 -7.04 4.66
N LYS A 192 3.83 -7.76 3.63
CA LYS A 192 2.51 -8.41 3.61
C LYS A 192 2.45 -9.73 4.38
N LEU A 193 3.55 -10.51 4.39
CA LEU A 193 3.59 -11.87 4.97
C LEU A 193 3.13 -12.00 6.43
N PRO A 194 3.41 -11.06 7.36
CA PRO A 194 2.97 -11.19 8.76
C PRO A 194 1.46 -11.11 8.95
N THR A 195 0.73 -10.57 7.97
CA THR A 195 -0.69 -10.21 8.10
C THR A 195 -1.61 -10.99 7.17
N CYS A 196 -1.08 -11.91 6.36
CA CYS A 196 -1.86 -12.65 5.35
C CYS A 196 -1.71 -14.16 5.51
N ALA A 197 -2.67 -14.91 4.98
CA ALA A 197 -2.55 -16.35 4.78
C ALA A 197 -1.94 -16.69 3.41
N TYR A 198 -2.26 -15.86 2.41
CA TYR A 198 -1.81 -16.04 1.04
C TYR A 198 -1.40 -14.72 0.39
N ILE A 199 -0.53 -14.81 -0.62
CA ILE A 199 -0.32 -13.75 -1.60
C ILE A 199 -1.01 -14.19 -2.90
N GLU A 200 -1.81 -13.30 -3.46
CA GLU A 200 -2.39 -13.45 -4.78
C GLU A 200 -1.53 -12.69 -5.80
N VAL A 201 -1.23 -13.34 -6.93
CA VAL A 201 -0.76 -12.66 -8.14
C VAL A 201 -1.81 -12.83 -9.23
N TYR A 202 -2.55 -11.75 -9.48
CA TYR A 202 -3.57 -11.70 -10.51
C TYR A 202 -3.00 -11.11 -11.80
N GLY A 203 -3.01 -11.89 -12.88
CA GLY A 203 -2.61 -11.42 -14.20
C GLY A 203 -3.76 -10.73 -14.95
N ASN A 204 -3.52 -9.49 -15.38
CA ASN A 204 -4.44 -8.69 -16.19
C ASN A 204 -3.83 -8.47 -17.58
N ILE A 205 -3.76 -9.53 -18.37
CA ILE A 205 -3.15 -9.59 -19.71
C ILE A 205 -4.21 -9.90 -20.75
#